data_AF-A0A2Z4J7Z6-F1
#
_entry.id   AF-A0A2Z4J7Z6-F1
#
_cell.length_a   1.000
_cell.length_b   1.000
_cell.length_c   1.000
_cell.angle_alpha   90.00
_cell.angle_beta   90.00
_cell.angle_gamma   90.00
#
_symmetry.space_group_name_H-M   'P 1'
#
loop_
_entity.id
_entity.type
_entity.pdbx_description
1 polymer ?
#
loop_
_entity_poly.entity_id
_entity_poly.type
_entity_poly.pdbx_seq_one_letter_code
_entity_poly.pdbx_strand_id
1 'polypeptide(L)'
;MGVNLLPDVYERAADLIKSRGHAKGDYVDENGCVCALGALGVALGVEFIRETGTEVTIPKTLTSEYTYYGEYLQDYFACEFEGRNGWEIVPDFNDADDTKPEDVENLLRSCAQDLREEYESWHKA
;
A
#
# COMPACT_ATOMS: atom_id res chain seq x y z
N MET A 1 0.46 -17.86 10.84
CA MET A 1 -0.18 -17.62 9.53
C MET A 1 0.01 -16.16 9.24
N GLY A 2 0.91 -15.81 8.31
CA GLY A 2 1.01 -14.44 7.82
C GLY A 2 -0.26 -14.13 7.04
N VAL A 3 -0.87 -12.99 7.28
CA VAL A 3 -2.06 -12.54 6.55
C VAL A 3 -1.60 -12.01 5.20
N ASN A 4 -1.16 -12.87 4.28
CA ASN A 4 -0.78 -12.42 2.94
C ASN A 4 -1.97 -11.68 2.35
N LEU A 5 -1.72 -10.47 1.92
CA LEU A 5 -2.75 -9.64 1.34
C LEU A 5 -3.22 -10.26 0.04
N LEU A 6 -4.53 -10.25 -0.15
CA LEU A 6 -5.10 -10.77 -1.37
C LEU A 6 -4.61 -9.88 -2.53
N PRO A 7 -4.23 -10.45 -3.69
CA PRO A 7 -3.90 -9.71 -4.89
C PRO A 7 -4.88 -8.57 -5.22
N ASP A 8 -6.17 -8.80 -4.95
CA ASP A 8 -7.24 -7.84 -5.20
C ASP A 8 -7.14 -6.57 -4.31
N VAL A 9 -6.41 -6.60 -3.19
CA VAL A 9 -6.11 -5.39 -2.40
C VAL A 9 -5.15 -4.48 -3.17
N TYR A 10 -4.09 -5.05 -3.74
CA TYR A 10 -3.11 -4.32 -4.52
C TYR A 10 -3.71 -3.76 -5.80
N GLU A 11 -4.55 -4.53 -6.50
CA GLU A 11 -5.26 -4.03 -7.69
C GLU A 11 -6.16 -2.85 -7.36
N ARG A 12 -6.94 -2.95 -6.27
CA ARG A 12 -7.78 -1.84 -5.81
C ARG A 12 -6.95 -0.62 -5.43
N ALA A 13 -5.80 -0.79 -4.80
CA ALA A 13 -4.89 0.31 -4.50
C ALA A 13 -4.31 0.97 -5.76
N ALA A 14 -3.94 0.17 -6.77
CA ALA A 14 -3.49 0.67 -8.06
C ALA A 14 -4.58 1.52 -8.73
N ASP A 15 -5.82 1.04 -8.70
CA ASP A 15 -6.98 1.77 -9.23
C ASP A 15 -7.27 3.07 -8.44
N LEU A 16 -7.01 3.08 -7.13
CA LEU A 16 -7.08 4.29 -6.30
C LEU A 16 -6.02 5.31 -6.70
N ILE A 17 -4.76 4.90 -6.87
CA ILE A 17 -3.68 5.79 -7.32
C ILE A 17 -4.01 6.37 -8.70
N LYS A 18 -4.48 5.54 -9.63
CA LYS A 18 -4.87 5.96 -10.97
C LYS A 18 -6.03 6.96 -10.97
N SER A 19 -7.04 6.74 -10.14
CA SER A 19 -8.26 7.55 -10.12
C SER A 19 -8.14 8.84 -9.31
N ARG A 20 -7.33 8.83 -8.24
CA ARG A 20 -7.23 9.95 -7.28
C ARG A 20 -5.92 10.73 -7.39
N GLY A 21 -4.93 10.17 -8.10
CA GLY A 21 -3.58 10.70 -8.17
C GLY A 21 -2.71 10.23 -6.99
N HIS A 22 -1.43 10.58 -7.09
CA HIS A 22 -0.38 10.15 -6.17
C HIS A 22 0.08 11.29 -5.26
N ALA A 23 0.40 10.95 -4.01
CA ALA A 23 0.99 11.84 -3.02
C ALA A 23 2.34 11.31 -2.53
N LYS A 24 3.28 12.23 -2.30
CA LYS A 24 4.55 11.97 -1.61
C LYS A 24 4.44 12.35 -0.14
N GLY A 25 5.13 11.64 0.74
CA GLY A 25 5.07 11.77 2.19
C GLY A 25 3.79 11.17 2.78
N ASP A 26 3.29 11.81 3.84
CA ASP A 26 2.14 11.30 4.61
C ASP A 26 0.80 11.42 3.88
N TYR A 27 -0.03 10.38 4.07
CA TYR A 27 -1.32 10.10 3.43
C TYR A 27 -2.35 11.23 3.46
N VAL A 28 -3.19 11.41 2.40
CA VAL A 28 -4.40 12.26 2.55
C VAL A 28 -5.60 11.91 1.66
N ASP A 29 -6.73 11.62 2.30
CA ASP A 29 -8.04 11.43 1.70
C ASP A 29 -9.09 12.44 2.23
N GLU A 30 -10.37 12.05 2.28
CA GLU A 30 -11.57 12.76 1.76
C GLU A 30 -11.42 13.22 0.29
N ASN A 31 -10.88 12.28 -0.50
CA ASN A 31 -10.80 12.21 -1.97
C ASN A 31 -9.79 13.14 -2.68
N GLY A 32 -8.74 13.55 -1.97
CA GLY A 32 -7.48 13.98 -2.57
C GLY A 32 -6.60 12.82 -3.08
N CYS A 33 -5.35 13.12 -3.44
CA CYS A 33 -4.34 12.14 -3.86
C CYS A 33 -3.75 11.36 -2.69
N VAL A 34 -3.29 10.15 -2.95
CA VAL A 34 -2.87 9.21 -1.90
C VAL A 34 -1.45 8.70 -2.13
N CYS A 35 -0.71 8.44 -1.04
CA CYS A 35 0.56 7.71 -1.12
C CYS A 35 0.30 6.19 -1.28
N ALA A 36 1.33 5.42 -1.63
CA ALA A 36 1.25 3.98 -1.87
C ALA A 36 0.64 3.20 -0.68
N LEU A 37 1.21 3.34 0.53
CA LEU A 37 0.73 2.65 1.75
C LEU A 37 -0.70 3.05 2.10
N GLY A 38 -1.01 4.30 1.85
CA GLY A 38 -2.32 4.84 2.02
C GLY A 38 -3.40 4.26 1.09
N ALA A 39 -3.09 4.12 -0.19
CA ALA A 39 -3.97 3.50 -1.16
C ALA A 39 -4.31 2.07 -0.76
N LEU A 40 -3.32 1.35 -0.21
CA LEU A 40 -3.48 0.00 0.32
C LEU A 40 -4.42 -0.04 1.52
N GLY A 41 -4.24 0.84 2.50
CA GLY A 41 -5.13 0.85 3.66
C GLY A 41 -6.58 1.26 3.31
N VAL A 42 -6.81 2.18 2.35
CA VAL A 42 -8.17 2.42 1.85
C VAL A 42 -8.74 1.25 1.07
N ALA A 43 -7.92 0.55 0.27
CA ALA A 43 -8.37 -0.69 -0.39
C ALA A 43 -8.80 -1.76 0.63
N LEU A 44 -8.25 -1.73 1.83
CA LEU A 44 -8.61 -2.62 2.94
C LEU A 44 -9.83 -2.17 3.74
N GLY A 45 -10.40 -0.99 3.42
CA GLY A 45 -11.49 -0.41 4.18
C GLY A 45 -11.06 0.16 5.53
N VAL A 46 -9.77 0.46 5.69
CA VAL A 46 -9.28 1.21 6.85
C VAL A 46 -9.55 2.69 6.61
N GLU A 47 -10.48 3.24 7.39
CA GLU A 47 -10.74 4.69 7.38
C GLU A 47 -9.63 5.40 8.16
N PHE A 48 -8.76 6.09 7.44
CA PHE A 48 -7.76 6.99 8.02
C PHE A 48 -8.38 8.37 8.17
N ILE A 49 -8.59 8.83 9.40
CA ILE A 49 -9.11 10.18 9.61
C ILE A 49 -7.92 11.11 9.78
N ARG A 50 -7.70 12.00 8.81
CA ARG A 50 -6.76 13.12 8.96
C ARG A 50 -7.44 14.23 9.76
N GLU A 51 -7.33 14.19 11.08
CA GLU A 51 -7.58 15.40 11.87
C GLU A 51 -6.42 16.36 11.63
N THR A 52 -6.75 17.61 11.32
CA THR A 52 -5.83 18.64 10.84
C THR A 52 -4.54 18.72 11.67
N GLY A 53 -3.43 18.25 11.10
CA GLY A 53 -2.09 18.35 11.67
C GLY A 53 -1.50 16.99 12.03
N THR A 54 -0.85 16.35 11.06
CA THR A 54 0.09 15.20 11.22
C THR A 54 -0.41 13.91 11.89
N GLU A 55 -1.57 13.89 12.54
CA GLU A 55 -2.07 12.68 13.21
C GLU A 55 -3.14 11.99 12.36
N VAL A 56 -2.77 10.81 11.86
CA VAL A 56 -3.71 9.84 11.31
C VAL A 56 -4.40 9.16 12.49
N THR A 57 -5.65 9.54 12.76
CA THR A 57 -6.44 8.91 13.82
C THR A 57 -7.12 7.67 13.26
N ILE A 58 -6.81 6.54 13.90
CA ILE A 58 -7.35 5.25 13.53
C ILE A 58 -8.31 4.86 14.64
N PRO A 59 -9.57 4.54 14.33
CA PRO A 59 -10.56 4.19 15.34
C PRO A 59 -9.97 3.17 16.32
N LYS A 60 -10.13 3.38 17.64
CA LYS A 60 -9.52 2.50 18.65
C LYS A 60 -9.91 1.03 18.51
N THR A 61 -11.10 0.76 17.97
CA THR A 61 -11.55 -0.60 17.63
C THR A 61 -10.73 -1.25 16.54
N LEU A 62 -10.15 -0.44 15.65
CA LEU A 62 -9.20 -0.85 14.63
C LEU A 62 -7.76 -0.70 15.10
N THR A 63 -7.41 0.04 16.17
CA THR A 63 -5.99 0.23 16.55
C THR A 63 -5.23 -1.03 16.88
N SER A 64 -5.83 -2.07 17.47
CA SER A 64 -5.10 -3.35 17.68
C SER A 64 -4.91 -4.10 16.36
N GLU A 65 -5.92 -4.06 15.50
CA GLU A 65 -5.89 -4.68 14.18
C GLU A 65 -5.00 -3.90 13.23
N TYR A 66 -4.85 -2.59 13.42
CA TYR A 66 -4.07 -1.61 12.66
C TYR A 66 -2.64 -1.45 13.17
N THR A 67 -2.35 -1.52 14.47
CA THR A 67 -0.95 -1.64 14.89
C THR A 67 -0.43 -2.95 14.33
N TYR A 68 -1.21 -4.03 14.43
CA TYR A 68 -0.91 -5.27 13.73
C TYR A 68 -0.88 -5.07 12.21
N TYR A 69 -1.85 -4.36 11.60
CA TYR A 69 -1.91 -4.19 10.15
C TYR A 69 -0.80 -3.29 9.63
N GLY A 70 -0.47 -2.21 10.32
CA GLY A 70 0.48 -1.16 9.97
C GLY A 70 1.91 -1.59 10.21
N GLU A 71 2.18 -2.30 11.30
CA GLU A 71 3.40 -3.11 11.46
C GLU A 71 3.41 -4.19 10.37
N TYR A 72 2.28 -4.83 10.03
CA TYR A 72 2.17 -5.72 8.88
C TYR A 72 2.14 -4.99 7.51
N LEU A 73 2.01 -3.67 7.43
CA LEU A 73 2.11 -2.92 6.17
C LEU A 73 3.56 -2.46 6.00
N GLN A 74 4.30 -2.26 7.09
CA GLN A 74 5.72 -1.91 7.07
C GLN A 74 6.64 -3.14 7.03
N ASP A 75 6.34 -4.17 7.82
CA ASP A 75 7.16 -5.40 7.98
C ASP A 75 6.72 -6.54 7.04
N TYR A 76 5.41 -6.62 6.79
CA TYR A 76 4.65 -7.59 5.98
C TYR A 76 4.53 -7.50 4.47
N PHE A 77 4.06 -6.33 4.02
CA PHE A 77 4.16 -5.99 2.63
C PHE A 77 5.62 -6.21 2.26
N ALA A 78 5.85 -6.77 1.10
CA ALA A 78 7.10 -6.60 0.38
C ALA A 78 7.28 -5.09 0.09
N CYS A 79 7.44 -4.29 1.15
CA CYS A 79 7.89 -2.93 1.09
C CYS A 79 9.22 -2.96 0.37
N GLU A 80 10.04 -3.97 0.64
CA GLU A 80 11.18 -4.34 -0.17
C GLU A 80 10.75 -4.98 -1.49
N PHE A 81 11.03 -4.29 -2.59
CA PHE A 81 10.95 -4.82 -3.95
C PHE A 81 12.28 -4.57 -4.66
N GLU A 82 12.59 -5.36 -5.69
CA GLU A 82 13.76 -5.07 -6.53
C GLU A 82 13.42 -3.90 -7.46
N GLY A 83 13.86 -2.71 -7.04
CA GLY A 83 13.67 -1.44 -7.73
C GLY A 83 14.84 -1.04 -8.63
N ARG A 84 14.87 0.24 -9.00
CA ARG A 84 15.84 0.82 -9.94
C ARG A 84 17.26 0.82 -9.37
N ASN A 85 17.39 0.86 -8.05
CA ASN A 85 18.65 0.94 -7.32
C ASN A 85 18.94 -0.29 -6.44
N GLY A 86 18.30 -1.42 -6.74
CA GLY A 86 18.35 -2.64 -5.93
C GLY A 86 17.12 -2.79 -5.04
N TRP A 87 17.26 -3.46 -3.90
CA TRP A 87 16.15 -3.60 -2.95
C TRP A 87 15.77 -2.23 -2.38
N GLU A 88 14.55 -1.78 -2.65
CA GLU A 88 14.00 -0.49 -2.25
C GLU A 88 12.75 -0.70 -1.38
N ILE A 89 12.52 0.17 -0.40
CA ILE A 89 11.28 0.14 0.39
C ILE A 89 10.19 1.04 -0.23
N VAL A 90 8.93 0.60 -0.20
CA VAL A 90 7.78 1.32 -0.76
C VAL A 90 7.70 2.80 -0.34
N PRO A 91 7.92 3.18 0.94
CA PRO A 91 7.95 4.60 1.32
C PRO A 91 9.02 5.41 0.58
N ASP A 92 10.26 4.91 0.53
CA ASP A 92 11.38 5.58 -0.12
C ASP A 92 11.15 5.68 -1.64
N PHE A 93 10.64 4.62 -2.25
CA PHE A 93 10.25 4.63 -3.66
C PHE A 93 9.12 5.62 -3.93
N ASN A 94 8.07 5.62 -3.11
CA ASN A 94 6.93 6.53 -3.24
C ASN A 94 7.39 8.00 -3.21
N ASP A 95 8.35 8.31 -2.35
CA ASP A 95 8.79 9.67 -2.05
C ASP A 95 9.98 10.13 -2.89
N ALA A 96 10.63 9.23 -3.63
CA ALA A 96 11.73 9.58 -4.53
C ALA A 96 11.29 10.66 -5.53
N ASP A 97 12.18 11.63 -5.79
CA ASP A 97 11.88 12.83 -6.59
C ASP A 97 11.34 12.52 -7.98
N ASP A 98 11.80 11.42 -8.58
CA ASP A 98 11.47 11.00 -9.94
C ASP A 98 10.31 10.01 -10.04
N THR A 99 9.76 9.53 -8.91
CA THR A 99 8.62 8.63 -8.90
C THR A 99 7.35 9.35 -9.31
N LYS A 100 6.64 8.74 -10.26
CA LYS A 100 5.38 9.23 -10.84
C LYS A 100 4.21 8.35 -10.41
N PRO A 101 2.97 8.85 -10.54
CA PRO A 101 1.78 8.05 -10.25
C PRO A 101 1.76 6.71 -10.98
N GLU A 102 2.18 6.67 -12.24
CA GLU A 102 2.20 5.44 -13.04
C GLU A 102 3.22 4.42 -12.52
N ASP A 103 4.33 4.87 -11.94
CA ASP A 103 5.34 3.98 -11.36
C ASP A 103 4.78 3.27 -10.13
N VAL A 104 4.03 4.00 -9.29
CA VAL A 104 3.33 3.45 -8.12
C VAL A 104 2.17 2.54 -8.53
N GLU A 105 1.40 2.91 -9.55
CA GLU A 105 0.37 2.03 -10.12
C GLU A 105 0.99 0.70 -10.59
N ASN A 106 2.07 0.77 -11.37
CA ASN A 106 2.74 -0.41 -11.92
C ASN A 106 3.34 -1.29 -10.83
N LEU A 107 3.96 -0.70 -9.80
CA LEU A 107 4.48 -1.44 -8.66
C LEU A 107 3.37 -2.24 -7.99
N LEU A 108 2.25 -1.60 -7.66
CA LEU A 108 1.11 -2.26 -7.01
C LEU A 108 0.55 -3.39 -7.88
N ARG A 109 0.44 -3.18 -9.20
CA ARG A 109 0.00 -4.24 -10.12
C ARG A 109 0.99 -5.40 -10.20
N SER A 110 2.30 -5.12 -10.19
CA SER A 110 3.33 -6.17 -10.15
C SER A 110 3.21 -7.00 -8.88
N CYS A 111 3.09 -6.36 -7.71
CA CYS A 111 2.91 -7.09 -6.46
C CYS A 111 1.63 -7.94 -6.46
N ALA A 112 0.54 -7.45 -7.06
CA ALA A 112 -0.69 -8.24 -7.23
C ALA A 112 -0.43 -9.49 -8.07
N GLN A 113 0.30 -9.35 -9.18
CA GLN A 113 0.65 -10.46 -10.05
C GLN A 113 1.56 -11.47 -9.35
N ASP A 114 2.62 -11.02 -8.68
CA ASP A 114 3.57 -11.89 -7.98
C ASP A 114 2.85 -12.73 -6.91
N LEU A 115 1.95 -12.11 -6.14
CA LEU A 115 1.14 -12.81 -5.14
C LEU A 115 0.15 -13.80 -5.76
N ARG A 116 -0.40 -13.53 -6.95
CA ARG A 116 -1.23 -14.50 -7.68
C ARG A 116 -0.40 -15.70 -8.10
N GLU A 117 0.79 -15.46 -8.64
CA GLU A 117 1.69 -16.53 -9.09
C GLU A 117 2.16 -17.38 -7.91
N GLU A 118 2.49 -16.76 -6.77
CA GLU A 118 2.83 -17.47 -5.54
C GLU A 118 1.66 -18.32 -5.03
N TYR A 119 0.45 -17.74 -4.94
CA TYR A 119 -0.75 -18.46 -4.51
C TYR A 119 -1.06 -19.65 -5.44
N GLU A 120 -1.00 -19.44 -6.75
CA GLU A 120 -1.19 -20.51 -7.73
C GLU A 120 -0.13 -21.61 -7.59
N SER A 121 1.13 -21.26 -7.29
CA SER A 121 2.21 -22.23 -7.12
C SER A 121 1.98 -23.15 -5.91
N TRP A 122 1.38 -22.63 -4.83
CA TRP A 122 1.09 -23.38 -3.61
C TRP A 122 -0.16 -24.26 -3.74
N HIS A 123 -1.08 -23.88 -4.62
CA HIS A 123 -2.37 -24.56 -4.78
C HIS A 123 -2.48 -25.43 -6.05
N LYS A 124 -1.48 -25.38 -6.95
CA LYS A 124 -1.31 -26.30 -8.09
C LYS A 124 -0.33 -27.46 -7.82
N ALA A 125 0.13 -27.64 -6.58
CA ALA A 125 0.98 -28.76 -6.15
C ALA A 125 0.18 -29.95 -5.59
#